data_AF-A0A8X6SHT9-F1
#
_entry.id   AF-A0A8X6SHT9-F1
#
_cell.length_a   1.000
_cell.length_b   1.000
_cell.length_c   1.000
_cell.angle_alpha   90.00
_cell.angle_beta   90.00
_cell.angle_gamma   90.00
#
_symmetry.space_group_name_H-M   'P 1'
#
loop_
_entity.id
_entity.type
_entity.pdbx_description
1 polymer ?
#
loop_
_entity_poly.entity_id
_entity_poly.type
_entity_poly.pdbx_seq_one_letter_code
_entity_poly.pdbx_strand_id
1 'polypeptide(L)'
;MMVKFGKIMSCEYHLCYAHAIHLAVCDVLYNKQIDLVENTVEVEDKSHEEDNGESDELVEDLDKALDLEFESGVGTDALFHVTYAEKNFITNINETIKKIRNVVKLFRKSPIKNDILQKYVKEEFGCEKMVCLDTKTRCNSLLSMLERFLEIKSAISKALIDIKEEQMMVNVEFETVTTVVKGLKPVKIGLEKLCSRNATLLTAEGVFSFLIGELNEQNSEFAKNIKYSLIHKELMRDATLV
;
A
#
# COMPACT_ATOMS: atom_id res chain seq x y z
N MET A 1 26.65 19.67 -9.57
CA MET A 1 25.58 18.84 -10.16
C MET A 1 25.93 17.39 -9.87
N MET A 2 25.19 16.72 -8.98
CA MET A 2 25.51 15.37 -8.50
C MET A 2 24.75 14.35 -9.35
N VAL A 3 25.42 13.73 -10.32
CA VAL A 3 24.82 12.65 -11.10
C VAL A 3 24.76 11.42 -10.20
N LYS A 4 23.57 10.83 -10.00
CA LYS A 4 23.41 9.59 -9.22
C LYS A 4 24.26 8.50 -9.89
N PHE A 5 25.29 8.01 -9.19
CA PHE A 5 26.28 7.04 -9.69
C PHE A 5 25.66 5.77 -10.29
N GLY A 6 24.41 5.43 -9.95
CA GLY A 6 23.67 4.29 -10.53
C GLY A 6 23.32 4.43 -12.03
N LYS A 7 23.41 5.64 -12.63
CA LYS A 7 23.23 5.82 -14.09
C LYS A 7 24.52 5.57 -14.90
N ILE A 8 25.65 5.33 -14.24
CA ILE A 8 26.97 5.15 -14.89
C ILE A 8 27.23 3.67 -15.24
N MET A 9 26.58 2.74 -14.56
CA MET A 9 26.69 1.30 -14.84
C MET A 9 25.40 0.80 -15.50
N SER A 10 25.52 0.26 -16.71
CA SER A 10 24.47 -0.53 -17.37
C SER A 10 24.42 -1.95 -16.78
N CYS A 11 24.27 -2.07 -15.46
CA CYS A 11 24.02 -3.36 -14.85
C CYS A 11 22.52 -3.67 -14.91
N GLU A 12 22.17 -4.85 -15.42
CA GLU A 12 20.84 -5.39 -15.21
C GLU A 12 20.66 -5.60 -13.70
N TYR A 13 19.71 -4.86 -13.10
CA TYR A 13 19.43 -4.97 -11.68
C TYR A 13 18.77 -6.32 -11.43
N HIS A 14 19.53 -7.31 -10.95
CA HIS A 14 18.97 -8.55 -10.42
C HIS A 14 18.16 -8.24 -9.15
N LEU A 15 16.85 -8.08 -9.30
CA LEU A 15 15.95 -7.88 -8.16
C LEU A 15 15.94 -9.17 -7.31
N CYS A 16 16.21 -9.04 -6.02
CA CYS A 16 16.08 -10.19 -5.12
C CYS A 16 14.61 -10.62 -5.02
N TYR A 17 14.34 -11.90 -4.80
CA TYR A 17 12.97 -12.44 -4.77
C TYR A 17 12.04 -11.72 -3.78
N ALA A 18 12.56 -11.35 -2.61
CA ALA A 18 11.78 -10.60 -1.62
C ALA A 18 11.39 -9.21 -2.15
N HIS A 19 12.28 -8.56 -2.91
CA HIS A 19 11.99 -7.29 -3.52
C HIS A 19 11.00 -7.43 -4.69
N ALA A 20 11.10 -8.49 -5.49
CA ALA A 20 10.12 -8.79 -6.54
C ALA A 20 8.69 -8.96 -5.96
N ILE A 21 8.56 -9.72 -4.87
CA ILE A 21 7.28 -9.88 -4.16
C ILE A 21 6.78 -8.53 -3.62
N HIS A 22 7.66 -7.72 -3.04
CA HIS A 22 7.29 -6.40 -2.55
C HIS A 22 6.76 -5.50 -3.68
N LEU A 23 7.47 -5.46 -4.82
CA LEU A 23 7.02 -4.73 -5.99
C LEU A 23 5.67 -5.24 -6.50
N ALA A 24 5.41 -6.56 -6.45
CA ALA A 24 4.15 -7.11 -6.93
C ALA A 24 2.96 -6.62 -6.09
N VAL A 25 3.16 -6.54 -4.78
CA VAL A 25 2.18 -5.93 -3.88
C VAL A 25 2.00 -4.44 -4.17
N CYS A 26 3.08 -3.72 -4.43
CA CYS A 26 3.02 -2.30 -4.76
C CYS A 26 2.30 -2.03 -6.08
N ASP A 27 2.48 -2.90 -7.08
CA ASP A 27 1.81 -2.77 -8.37
C ASP A 27 0.28 -2.87 -8.23
N VAL A 28 -0.20 -3.73 -7.33
CA VAL A 28 -1.64 -3.91 -7.08
C VAL A 28 -2.21 -2.81 -6.18
N LEU A 29 -1.48 -2.36 -5.16
CA LEU A 29 -2.02 -1.47 -4.13
C LEU A 29 -1.71 0.01 -4.33
N TYR A 30 -0.56 0.35 -4.92
CA TYR A 30 -0.04 1.72 -4.93
C TYR A 30 0.22 2.27 -6.32
N ASN A 31 0.21 1.44 -7.36
CA ASN A 31 0.50 1.94 -8.69
C ASN A 31 -0.66 2.81 -9.18
N LYS A 32 -0.33 4.07 -9.45
CA LYS A 32 -1.24 5.02 -10.04
C LYS A 32 -1.24 4.70 -11.53
N GLN A 33 -2.29 4.04 -12.02
CA GLN A 33 -2.44 3.88 -13.46
C GLN A 33 -2.46 5.29 -14.06
N ILE A 34 -1.52 5.58 -14.95
CA ILE A 34 -1.49 6.83 -15.71
C ILE A 34 -2.80 6.87 -16.48
N ASP A 35 -3.68 7.81 -16.13
CA ASP A 35 -4.86 8.11 -16.93
C ASP A 35 -4.37 8.65 -18.28
N LEU A 36 -4.28 7.78 -19.29
CA LEU A 36 -4.27 8.21 -20.69
C LEU A 36 -5.70 8.63 -21.06
N VAL A 37 -6.17 9.72 -20.46
CA VAL A 37 -7.29 10.49 -20.99
C VAL A 37 -6.66 11.55 -21.88
N GLU A 38 -6.94 11.43 -23.17
CA GLU A 38 -6.72 12.38 -24.27
C GLU A 38 -6.17 13.76 -23.86
N ASN A 39 -4.87 13.96 -24.08
CA ASN A 39 -4.31 15.29 -24.26
C ASN A 39 -4.79 15.84 -25.61
N THR A 40 -5.92 16.55 -25.63
CA THR A 40 -6.12 17.61 -26.61
C THR A 40 -5.61 18.91 -26.01
N VAL A 41 -4.42 19.29 -26.48
CA VAL A 41 -3.79 20.59 -26.28
C VAL A 41 -4.71 21.68 -26.82
N GLU A 42 -5.05 22.65 -25.99
CA GLU A 42 -5.20 24.04 -26.44
C GLU A 42 -4.48 24.97 -25.46
N VAL A 43 -3.94 26.03 -26.04
CA VAL A 43 -2.70 26.74 -25.70
C VAL A 43 -2.91 27.86 -24.67
N GLU A 44 -1.81 28.19 -23.98
CA GLU A 44 -1.55 29.25 -23.01
C GLU A 44 -2.30 30.58 -23.20
N ASP A 45 -2.60 31.27 -22.07
CA ASP A 45 -2.17 32.67 -21.92
C ASP A 45 -1.94 33.06 -20.45
N LYS A 46 -0.89 33.87 -20.21
CA LYS A 46 -0.42 34.33 -18.90
C LYS A 46 -0.91 35.75 -18.62
N SER A 47 -1.22 36.08 -17.36
CA SER A 47 -0.87 37.40 -16.78
C SER A 47 -0.98 37.41 -15.23
N HIS A 48 -0.20 38.34 -14.65
CA HIS A 48 0.38 38.43 -13.31
C HIS A 48 -0.49 39.08 -12.20
N GLU A 49 -0.14 38.73 -10.94
CA GLU A 49 -0.06 39.51 -9.66
C GLU A 49 -1.33 40.24 -9.10
N GLU A 50 -1.64 40.37 -7.80
CA GLU A 50 -0.87 40.52 -6.55
C GLU A 50 -1.62 39.97 -5.29
N ASP A 51 -0.81 39.52 -4.33
CA ASP A 51 -0.82 39.61 -2.85
C ASP A 51 -2.07 40.07 -2.04
N ASN A 52 -2.40 39.31 -0.98
CA ASN A 52 -2.48 39.86 0.40
C ASN A 52 -2.53 38.71 1.42
N GLY A 53 -1.53 38.67 2.32
CA GLY A 53 -1.28 37.57 3.24
C GLY A 53 -2.07 37.57 4.55
N GLU A 54 -2.02 36.42 5.23
CA GLU A 54 -1.82 36.38 6.69
C GLU A 54 -1.22 35.02 7.08
N SER A 55 -0.19 35.09 7.90
CA SER A 55 0.74 34.04 8.29
C SER A 55 0.14 33.04 9.27
N ASP A 56 0.29 31.74 9.00
CA ASP A 56 0.28 30.72 10.04
C ASP A 56 1.27 29.60 9.71
N GLU A 57 1.99 29.15 10.74
CA GLU A 57 3.24 28.40 10.67
C GLU A 57 3.15 27.09 9.86
N LEU A 58 3.83 27.09 8.72
CA LEU A 58 4.04 25.93 7.86
C LEU A 58 4.98 24.92 8.53
N VAL A 59 4.42 23.80 8.95
CA VAL A 59 5.12 22.50 8.93
C VAL A 59 4.33 21.52 8.09
N GLU A 60 4.03 21.94 6.85
CA GLU A 60 3.64 21.04 5.76
C GLU A 60 4.90 20.53 5.06
N ASP A 61 5.67 19.64 5.69
CA ASP A 61 6.80 18.99 5.00
C ASP A 61 7.03 17.57 5.53
N LEU A 62 6.22 16.63 5.03
CA LEU A 62 6.65 15.24 4.84
C LEU A 62 5.90 14.48 3.74
N ASP A 63 4.88 15.07 3.12
CA ASP A 63 4.15 14.44 1.99
C ASP A 63 4.69 14.87 0.61
N LYS A 64 5.70 15.76 0.53
CA LYS A 64 6.26 16.29 -0.73
C LYS A 64 7.64 15.75 -1.12
N ALA A 65 8.23 14.85 -0.33
CA ALA A 65 9.58 14.34 -0.57
C ALA A 65 9.59 12.82 -0.75
N LEU A 66 8.83 12.29 -1.71
CA LEU A 66 9.08 10.98 -2.33
C LEU A 66 8.50 10.93 -3.75
N ASP A 67 8.71 12.00 -4.52
CA ASP A 67 8.81 11.88 -5.99
C ASP A 67 10.17 11.24 -6.30
N LEU A 68 10.28 9.94 -6.02
CA LEU A 68 11.24 9.12 -6.74
C LEU A 68 10.63 8.87 -8.10
N GLU A 69 10.99 9.73 -9.06
CA GLU A 69 10.91 9.44 -10.48
C GLU A 69 11.56 8.06 -10.72
N PHE A 70 10.72 7.03 -10.78
CA PHE A 70 11.07 5.74 -11.35
C PHE A 70 10.99 5.92 -12.86
N GLU A 71 12.05 6.44 -13.46
CA GLU A 71 12.26 6.31 -14.90
C GLU A 71 12.46 4.81 -15.22
N SER A 72 11.35 4.09 -15.40
CA SER A 72 11.38 2.82 -16.10
C SER A 72 11.50 3.14 -17.59
N GLY A 73 12.70 2.91 -18.12
CA GLY A 73 12.90 2.74 -19.55
C GLY A 73 11.95 1.68 -20.13
N VAL A 74 11.63 1.92 -21.39
CA VAL A 74 10.55 1.35 -22.20
C VAL A 74 10.52 -0.18 -22.26
N GLY A 75 9.33 -0.72 -22.07
CA GLY A 75 8.88 -2.06 -22.43
C GLY A 75 7.36 -2.03 -22.62
N THR A 76 6.91 -1.23 -23.59
CA THR A 76 5.51 -1.08 -24.00
C THR A 76 5.03 -2.37 -24.66
N ASP A 77 4.36 -3.26 -23.91
CA ASP A 77 3.29 -4.13 -24.46
C ASP A 77 2.48 -4.95 -23.44
N ALA A 78 2.89 -5.08 -22.17
CA ALA A 78 2.28 -6.07 -21.26
C ALA A 78 1.32 -5.52 -20.17
N LEU A 79 0.97 -4.23 -20.19
CA LEU A 79 0.13 -3.61 -19.13
C LEU A 79 -1.38 -3.56 -19.46
N PHE A 80 -1.82 -4.17 -20.56
CA PHE A 80 -3.18 -4.03 -21.05
C PHE A 80 -4.01 -5.29 -20.80
N HIS A 81 -4.68 -5.35 -19.65
CA HIS A 81 -6.04 -5.87 -19.47
C HIS A 81 -6.42 -5.80 -17.99
N VAL A 82 -6.61 -4.58 -17.46
CA VAL A 82 -7.43 -4.40 -16.25
C VAL A 82 -8.85 -4.17 -16.73
N THR A 83 -9.77 -5.08 -16.41
CA THR A 83 -11.18 -4.88 -16.76
C THR A 83 -11.76 -3.70 -15.96
N TYR A 84 -12.80 -3.03 -16.47
CA TYR A 84 -13.45 -1.91 -15.76
C TYR A 84 -13.90 -2.29 -14.33
N ALA A 85 -14.32 -3.55 -14.14
CA ALA A 85 -14.70 -4.09 -12.83
C ALA A 85 -13.50 -4.17 -11.87
N GLU A 86 -12.32 -4.60 -12.35
CA GLU A 86 -11.09 -4.64 -11.56
C GLU A 86 -10.61 -3.23 -11.18
N LYS A 87 -10.74 -2.24 -12.08
CA LYS A 87 -10.39 -0.83 -11.80
C LYS A 87 -11.23 -0.25 -10.65
N ASN A 88 -12.54 -0.52 -10.66
CA ASN A 88 -13.45 -0.05 -9.61
C ASN A 88 -13.15 -0.73 -8.26
N PHE A 89 -12.81 -2.02 -8.27
CA PHE A 89 -12.49 -2.77 -7.05
C PHE A 89 -11.21 -2.26 -6.36
N ILE A 90 -10.14 -2.02 -7.12
CA ILE A 90 -8.88 -1.47 -6.57
C ILE A 90 -9.07 -0.04 -6.04
N THR A 91 -9.84 0.78 -6.76
CA THR A 91 -10.16 2.15 -6.31
C THR A 91 -10.89 2.11 -4.96
N ASN A 92 -11.88 1.24 -4.81
CA ASN A 92 -12.60 1.06 -3.55
C ASN A 92 -11.69 0.57 -2.39
N ILE A 93 -10.78 -0.37 -2.66
CA ILE A 93 -9.77 -0.80 -1.67
C ILE A 93 -8.95 0.41 -1.21
N ASN A 94 -8.46 1.22 -2.14
CA ASN A 94 -7.60 2.36 -1.84
C ASN A 94 -8.33 3.46 -1.05
N GLU A 95 -9.59 3.73 -1.39
CA GLU A 95 -10.44 4.64 -0.63
C GLU A 95 -10.68 4.13 0.80
N THR A 96 -11.00 2.84 0.94
CA THR A 96 -11.23 2.20 2.25
C THR A 96 -9.97 2.27 3.11
N ILE A 97 -8.79 1.94 2.57
CA ILE A 97 -7.52 2.04 3.28
C ILE A 97 -7.24 3.51 3.64
N LYS A 98 -7.52 4.48 2.77
CA LYS A 98 -7.34 5.91 3.05
C LYS A 98 -8.20 6.37 4.23
N LYS A 99 -9.45 5.91 4.32
CA LYS A 99 -10.32 6.20 5.49
C LYS A 99 -9.73 5.62 6.77
N ILE A 100 -9.28 4.36 6.74
CA ILE A 100 -8.63 3.73 7.90
C ILE A 100 -7.39 4.50 8.33
N ARG A 101 -6.54 4.92 7.38
CA ARG A 101 -5.37 5.77 7.68
C ARG A 101 -5.76 7.07 8.36
N ASN A 102 -6.87 7.70 7.95
CA ASN A 102 -7.33 8.93 8.58
C ASN A 102 -7.78 8.70 10.03
N VAL A 103 -8.55 7.63 10.29
CA VAL A 103 -8.95 7.24 11.64
C VAL A 103 -7.71 6.95 12.51
N VAL A 104 -6.75 6.18 12.00
CA VAL A 104 -5.50 5.89 12.72
C VAL A 104 -4.71 7.18 12.99
N LYS A 105 -4.62 8.09 12.01
CA LYS A 105 -3.95 9.39 12.17
C LYS A 105 -4.61 10.23 13.26
N LEU A 106 -5.94 10.21 13.37
CA LEU A 106 -6.68 10.95 14.38
C LEU A 106 -6.21 10.60 15.80
N PHE A 107 -6.17 9.30 16.12
CA PHE A 107 -5.75 8.82 17.43
C PHE A 107 -4.24 8.95 17.63
N ARG A 108 -3.42 8.78 16.58
CA ARG A 108 -1.96 8.97 16.72
C ARG A 108 -1.53 10.41 16.95
N LYS A 109 -2.24 11.39 16.37
CA LYS A 109 -1.85 12.81 16.44
C LYS A 109 -2.29 13.49 17.74
N SER A 110 -3.35 12.98 18.37
CA SER A 110 -3.91 13.59 19.59
C SER A 110 -3.78 12.63 20.78
N PRO A 111 -2.88 12.93 21.74
CA PRO A 111 -2.76 12.13 22.97
C PRO A 111 -4.09 12.00 23.72
N ILE A 112 -4.85 13.10 23.80
CA ILE A 112 -6.15 13.13 24.48
C ILE A 112 -7.15 12.18 23.80
N LYS A 113 -7.25 12.20 22.47
CA LYS A 113 -8.13 11.28 21.74
C LYS A 113 -7.63 9.84 21.88
N ASN A 114 -6.31 9.61 21.92
CA ASN A 114 -5.74 8.29 22.16
C ASN A 114 -6.08 7.75 23.56
N ASP A 115 -6.06 8.58 24.60
CA ASP A 115 -6.40 8.17 25.95
C ASP A 115 -7.86 7.68 26.04
N ILE A 116 -8.77 8.35 25.34
CA ILE A 116 -10.18 7.93 25.20
C ILE A 116 -10.25 6.56 24.51
N LEU A 117 -9.51 6.35 23.42
CA LEU A 117 -9.44 5.05 22.75
C LEU A 117 -8.87 3.97 23.69
N GLN A 118 -7.76 4.25 24.38
CA GLN A 118 -7.11 3.28 25.26
C GLN A 118 -8.01 2.89 26.44
N LYS A 119 -8.91 3.76 26.90
CA LYS A 119 -9.93 3.40 27.88
C LYS A 119 -10.81 2.25 27.36
N TYR A 120 -11.39 2.39 26.17
CA TYR A 120 -12.23 1.35 25.56
C TYR A 120 -11.43 0.08 25.22
N VAL A 121 -10.19 0.23 24.76
CA VAL A 121 -9.31 -0.91 24.45
C VAL A 121 -8.96 -1.68 25.73
N LYS A 122 -8.66 -1.01 26.84
CA LYS A 122 -8.42 -1.67 28.14
C LYS A 122 -9.66 -2.39 28.65
N GLU A 123 -10.83 -1.77 28.52
CA GLU A 123 -12.10 -2.36 28.93
C GLU A 123 -12.43 -3.64 28.14
N GLU A 124 -12.17 -3.66 26.83
CA GLU A 124 -12.50 -4.81 25.96
C GLU A 124 -11.41 -5.90 25.93
N PHE A 125 -10.13 -5.52 25.96
CA PHE A 125 -9.00 -6.44 25.72
C PHE A 125 -8.10 -6.65 26.93
N GLY A 126 -8.33 -5.93 28.04
CA GLY A 126 -7.55 -6.03 29.28
C GLY A 126 -6.12 -5.48 29.18
N CYS A 127 -5.71 -4.93 28.04
CA CYS A 127 -4.40 -4.32 27.82
C CYS A 127 -4.49 -3.13 26.86
N GLU A 128 -3.48 -2.28 26.87
CA GLU A 128 -3.35 -1.19 25.88
C GLU A 128 -2.95 -1.75 24.52
N LYS A 129 -3.59 -1.25 23.46
CA LYS A 129 -3.23 -1.55 22.08
C LYS A 129 -3.12 -0.24 21.32
N MET A 130 -1.88 0.14 21.03
CA MET A 130 -1.60 1.29 20.18
C MET A 130 -2.05 1.01 18.74
N VAL A 131 -2.67 2.01 18.12
CA VAL A 131 -2.89 2.03 16.68
C VAL A 131 -1.56 2.26 15.96
N CYS A 132 -1.34 1.55 14.85
CA CYS A 132 -0.15 1.70 14.01
C CYS A 132 -0.55 2.25 12.64
N LEU A 133 0.29 3.14 12.09
CA LEU A 133 0.12 3.69 10.74
C LEU A 133 1.06 2.93 9.80
N ASP A 134 0.58 2.60 8.61
CA ASP A 134 1.40 1.95 7.60
C ASP A 134 2.41 2.89 6.95
N THR A 135 3.43 2.31 6.35
CA THR A 135 4.41 2.98 5.50
C THR A 135 4.33 2.37 4.11
N LYS A 136 4.12 3.19 3.08
CA LYS A 136 3.93 2.73 1.68
C LYS A 136 5.04 1.79 1.19
N THR A 137 6.27 1.99 1.67
CA THR A 137 7.48 1.27 1.26
C THR A 137 7.66 -0.11 1.90
N ARG A 138 6.73 -0.55 2.77
CA ARG A 138 6.82 -1.86 3.44
C ARG A 138 5.45 -2.50 3.54
N CYS A 139 5.16 -3.45 2.65
CA CYS A 139 3.87 -4.17 2.61
C CYS A 139 3.44 -4.76 3.97
N ASN A 140 4.38 -5.22 4.78
CA ASN A 140 4.10 -5.78 6.12
C ASN A 140 3.51 -4.74 7.09
N SER A 141 3.81 -3.45 6.89
CA SER A 141 3.27 -2.37 7.74
C SER A 141 1.78 -2.11 7.46
N LEU A 142 1.34 -2.22 6.20
CA LEU A 142 -0.06 -2.13 5.82
C LEU A 142 -0.85 -3.28 6.43
N LEU A 143 -0.37 -4.52 6.28
CA LEU A 143 -1.01 -5.68 6.89
C LEU A 143 -1.14 -5.51 8.41
N SER A 144 -0.07 -5.05 9.07
CA SER A 144 -0.08 -4.82 10.53
C SER A 144 -1.09 -3.76 10.95
N MET A 145 -1.22 -2.66 10.19
CA MET A 145 -2.22 -1.62 10.42
C MET A 145 -3.64 -2.18 10.27
N LEU A 146 -3.92 -2.90 9.19
CA LEU A 146 -5.27 -3.43 8.93
C LEU A 146 -5.65 -4.52 9.94
N GLU A 147 -4.74 -5.42 10.29
CA GLU A 147 -4.96 -6.43 11.34
C GLU A 147 -5.28 -5.79 12.68
N ARG A 148 -4.47 -4.81 13.11
CA ARG A 148 -4.69 -4.09 14.36
C ARG A 148 -6.02 -3.34 14.33
N PHE A 149 -6.32 -2.65 13.24
CA PHE A 149 -7.58 -1.92 13.07
C PHE A 149 -8.80 -2.85 13.17
N LEU A 150 -8.76 -4.00 12.50
CA LEU A 150 -9.83 -5.00 12.58
C LEU A 150 -9.98 -5.59 13.99
N GLU A 151 -8.87 -5.78 14.70
CA GLU A 151 -8.84 -6.33 16.06
C GLU A 151 -9.54 -5.40 17.05
N ILE A 152 -9.26 -4.08 17.00
CA ILE A 152 -9.80 -3.10 17.96
C ILE A 152 -10.96 -2.27 17.40
N LYS A 153 -11.60 -2.70 16.30
CA LYS A 153 -12.63 -1.93 15.59
C LYS A 153 -13.81 -1.50 16.47
N SER A 154 -14.22 -2.34 17.42
CA SER A 154 -15.30 -2.04 18.38
C SER A 154 -14.94 -0.89 19.31
N ALA A 155 -13.73 -0.94 19.90
CA ALA A 155 -13.20 0.13 20.73
C ALA A 155 -13.03 1.44 19.94
N ILE A 156 -12.56 1.36 18.69
CA ILE A 156 -12.47 2.52 17.79
C ILE A 156 -13.85 3.14 17.56
N SER A 157 -14.86 2.34 17.23
CA SER A 157 -16.21 2.84 17.01
C SER A 157 -16.78 3.56 18.23
N LYS A 158 -16.61 3.00 19.44
CA LYS A 158 -17.03 3.65 20.69
C LYS A 158 -16.29 4.95 20.94
N ALA A 159 -14.96 4.94 20.77
CA ALA A 159 -14.14 6.13 20.95
C ALA A 159 -14.51 7.26 19.98
N LEU A 160 -14.84 6.92 18.73
CA LEU A 160 -15.28 7.90 17.72
C LEU A 160 -16.61 8.55 18.06
N ILE A 161 -17.55 7.81 18.65
CA ILE A 161 -18.83 8.35 19.14
C ILE A 161 -18.58 9.37 20.27
N ASP A 162 -17.71 9.04 21.22
CA ASP A 162 -17.40 9.93 22.35
C ASP A 162 -16.76 11.25 21.90
N ILE A 163 -15.91 11.22 20.88
CA ILE A 163 -15.24 12.42 20.36
C ILE A 163 -16.05 13.14 19.27
N LYS A 164 -17.26 12.65 18.94
CA LYS A 164 -18.17 13.20 17.92
C LYS A 164 -17.60 13.18 16.49
N GLU A 165 -16.84 12.13 16.15
CA GLU A 165 -16.20 11.92 14.84
C GLU A 165 -16.68 10.59 14.20
N GLU A 166 -17.87 10.10 14.57
CA GLU A 166 -18.43 8.82 14.13
C GLU A 166 -18.60 8.71 12.61
N GLN A 167 -18.73 9.86 11.94
CA GLN A 167 -18.81 9.98 10.48
C GLN A 167 -17.59 9.36 9.77
N MET A 168 -16.42 9.29 10.43
CA MET A 168 -15.21 8.72 9.85
C MET A 168 -15.31 7.21 9.58
N MET A 169 -16.24 6.50 10.23
CA MET A 169 -16.46 5.06 10.03
C MET A 169 -17.57 4.76 9.02
N VAL A 170 -18.26 5.78 8.52
CA VAL A 170 -19.33 5.60 7.53
C VAL A 170 -18.73 5.09 6.22
N ASN A 171 -19.35 4.05 5.66
CA ASN A 171 -18.92 3.40 4.42
C ASN A 171 -17.49 2.83 4.50
N VAL A 172 -17.03 2.38 5.68
CA VAL A 172 -15.84 1.53 5.80
C VAL A 172 -16.27 0.09 5.55
N GLU A 173 -15.85 -0.46 4.41
CA GLU A 173 -16.17 -1.84 4.02
C GLU A 173 -15.24 -2.84 4.71
N PHE A 174 -15.61 -3.29 5.91
CA PHE A 174 -14.80 -4.25 6.67
C PHE A 174 -14.58 -5.59 5.95
N GLU A 175 -15.50 -6.00 5.08
CA GLU A 175 -15.35 -7.20 4.25
C GLU A 175 -14.20 -7.06 3.24
N THR A 176 -14.12 -5.90 2.58
CA THR A 176 -13.03 -5.53 1.67
C THR A 176 -11.69 -5.53 2.41
N VAL A 177 -11.64 -4.91 3.60
CA VAL A 177 -10.43 -4.91 4.44
C VAL A 177 -10.01 -6.32 4.84
N THR A 178 -10.97 -7.16 5.22
CA THR A 178 -10.72 -8.56 5.60
C THR A 178 -10.18 -9.36 4.42
N THR A 179 -10.69 -9.12 3.22
CA THR A 179 -10.20 -9.75 1.98
C THR A 179 -8.76 -9.35 1.68
N VAL A 180 -8.42 -8.07 1.83
CA VAL A 180 -7.04 -7.57 1.66
C VAL A 180 -6.10 -8.19 2.68
N VAL A 181 -6.50 -8.25 3.96
CA VAL A 181 -5.71 -8.89 5.02
C VAL A 181 -5.45 -10.37 4.73
N LYS A 182 -6.47 -11.12 4.26
CA LYS A 182 -6.31 -12.52 3.87
C LYS A 182 -5.31 -12.68 2.71
N GLY A 183 -5.37 -11.82 1.69
CA GLY A 183 -4.43 -11.87 0.56
C GLY A 183 -2.98 -11.49 0.94
N LEU A 184 -2.80 -10.55 1.87
CA LEU A 184 -1.47 -10.09 2.30
C LEU A 184 -0.80 -11.03 3.32
N LYS A 185 -1.55 -11.84 4.07
CA LYS A 185 -1.00 -12.81 5.04
C LYS A 185 0.00 -13.80 4.45
N PRO A 186 -0.33 -14.58 3.39
CA PRO A 186 0.63 -15.51 2.81
C PRO A 186 1.86 -14.76 2.27
N VAL A 187 1.67 -13.56 1.71
CA VAL A 187 2.77 -12.71 1.23
C VAL A 187 3.76 -12.36 2.34
N LYS A 188 3.29 -11.98 3.53
CA LYS A 188 4.16 -11.71 4.68
C LYS A 188 4.94 -12.97 5.10
N ILE A 189 4.27 -14.12 5.18
CA ILE A 189 4.90 -15.40 5.56
C ILE A 189 6.00 -15.77 4.55
N GLY A 190 5.71 -15.65 3.25
CA GLY A 190 6.67 -15.91 2.18
C GLY A 190 7.88 -14.97 2.26
N LEU A 191 7.65 -13.67 2.48
CA LEU A 191 8.73 -12.69 2.65
C LEU A 191 9.61 -12.98 3.86
N GLU A 192 9.03 -13.28 5.02
CA GLU A 192 9.78 -13.64 6.22
C GLU A 192 10.64 -14.90 6.00
N LYS A 193 10.12 -15.89 5.27
CA LYS A 193 10.87 -17.09 4.92
C LYS A 193 12.03 -16.81 3.97
N LEU A 194 11.81 -15.99 2.94
CA LEU A 194 12.84 -15.57 1.98
C LEU A 194 13.94 -14.70 2.61
N CYS A 195 13.59 -13.90 3.62
CA CYS A 195 14.55 -13.05 4.33
C CYS A 195 15.27 -13.79 5.46
N SER A 196 15.00 -15.09 5.67
CA SER A 196 15.67 -15.89 6.68
C SER A 196 17.10 -16.24 6.25
N ARG A 197 18.02 -16.37 7.23
CA ARG A 197 19.45 -16.67 6.96
C ARG A 197 19.68 -17.98 6.20
N ASN A 198 18.72 -18.91 6.25
CA ASN A 198 18.82 -20.23 5.64
C ASN A 198 18.05 -20.31 4.31
N ALA A 199 17.63 -19.17 3.75
CA ALA A 199 16.91 -19.15 2.49
C ALA A 199 17.85 -19.54 1.34
N THR A 200 17.47 -20.60 0.62
CA THR A 200 18.14 -21.10 -0.58
C THR A 200 17.26 -20.90 -1.81
N LEU A 201 17.79 -21.15 -3.01
CA LEU A 201 16.98 -21.11 -4.24
C LEU A 201 15.79 -22.09 -4.17
N LEU A 202 16.00 -23.29 -3.64
CA LEU A 202 14.93 -24.26 -3.38
C LEU A 202 13.89 -23.72 -2.38
N THR A 203 14.34 -22.97 -1.36
CA THR A 203 13.42 -22.30 -0.42
C THR A 203 12.58 -21.25 -1.15
N ALA A 204 13.18 -20.51 -2.09
CA ALA A 204 12.47 -19.50 -2.86
C ALA A 204 11.40 -20.14 -3.76
N GLU A 205 11.74 -21.16 -4.52
CA GLU A 205 10.79 -21.92 -5.35
C GLU A 205 9.61 -22.46 -4.52
N GLY A 206 9.91 -23.04 -3.35
CA GLY A 206 8.88 -23.49 -2.41
C GLY A 206 8.00 -22.34 -1.88
N VAL A 207 8.58 -21.16 -1.64
CA VAL A 207 7.81 -19.97 -1.23
C VAL A 207 6.89 -19.48 -2.35
N PHE A 208 7.35 -19.40 -3.60
CA PHE A 208 6.47 -19.00 -4.72
C PHE A 208 5.34 -20.01 -4.93
N SER A 209 5.65 -21.30 -4.87
CA SER A 209 4.64 -22.37 -4.94
C SER A 209 3.60 -22.25 -3.83
N PHE A 210 4.04 -22.00 -2.59
CA PHE A 210 3.16 -21.74 -1.45
C PHE A 210 2.29 -20.49 -1.66
N LEU A 211 2.88 -19.36 -2.07
CA LEU A 211 2.16 -18.11 -2.30
C LEU A 211 1.07 -18.27 -3.37
N ILE A 212 1.40 -18.88 -4.50
CA ILE A 212 0.46 -19.12 -5.59
C ILE A 212 -0.66 -20.05 -5.14
N GLY A 213 -0.34 -21.11 -4.38
CA GLY A 213 -1.31 -22.03 -3.80
C GLY A 213 -2.33 -21.32 -2.89
N GLU A 214 -1.83 -20.60 -1.88
CA GLU A 214 -2.68 -19.87 -0.92
C GLU A 214 -3.54 -18.79 -1.59
N LEU A 215 -2.99 -18.07 -2.58
CA LEU A 215 -3.74 -17.03 -3.30
C LEU A 215 -4.83 -17.64 -4.21
N ASN A 216 -4.59 -18.83 -4.78
CA ASN A 216 -5.59 -19.53 -5.58
C ASN A 216 -6.79 -20.01 -4.73
N GLU A 217 -6.53 -20.51 -3.53
CA GLU A 217 -7.60 -20.97 -2.62
C GLU A 217 -8.55 -19.85 -2.18
N GLN A 218 -8.03 -18.61 -2.07
CA GLN A 218 -8.84 -17.47 -1.66
C GLN A 218 -9.86 -17.01 -2.70
N ASN A 219 -9.61 -17.29 -3.99
CA ASN A 219 -10.45 -16.94 -5.15
C ASN A 219 -11.03 -15.50 -5.16
N SER A 220 -10.40 -14.57 -4.44
CA SER A 220 -10.80 -13.17 -4.42
C SER A 220 -10.13 -12.41 -5.55
N GLU A 221 -10.76 -11.34 -6.02
CA GLU A 221 -10.19 -10.51 -7.09
C GLU A 221 -8.84 -9.90 -6.68
N PHE A 222 -8.74 -9.51 -5.42
CA PHE A 222 -7.47 -9.05 -4.83
C PHE A 222 -6.35 -10.11 -4.91
N ALA A 223 -6.65 -11.35 -4.54
CA ALA A 223 -5.68 -12.44 -4.56
C ALA A 223 -5.25 -12.80 -6.00
N LYS A 224 -6.19 -12.77 -6.96
CA LYS A 224 -5.89 -12.97 -8.38
C LYS A 224 -4.94 -11.90 -8.92
N ASN A 225 -5.16 -10.63 -8.57
CA ASN A 225 -4.31 -9.53 -8.99
C ASN A 225 -2.89 -9.64 -8.44
N ILE A 226 -2.74 -9.99 -7.15
CA ILE A 226 -1.42 -10.27 -6.56
C ILE A 226 -0.75 -11.43 -7.28
N LYS A 227 -1.48 -12.54 -7.51
CA LYS A 227 -0.94 -13.70 -8.20
C LYS A 227 -0.45 -13.36 -9.61
N TYR A 228 -1.25 -12.64 -10.39
CA TYR A 228 -0.87 -12.21 -11.74
C TYR A 228 0.41 -11.38 -11.71
N SER A 229 0.50 -10.41 -10.80
CA SER A 229 1.70 -9.59 -10.63
C SER A 229 2.93 -10.40 -10.22
N LEU A 230 2.77 -11.41 -9.35
CA LEU A 230 3.84 -12.32 -8.95
C LEU A 230 4.37 -13.14 -10.13
N ILE A 231 3.47 -13.79 -10.88
CA ILE A 231 3.82 -14.63 -12.03
C ILE A 231 4.51 -13.79 -13.12
N HIS A 232 3.99 -12.60 -13.41
CA HIS A 232 4.59 -11.71 -14.40
C HIS A 232 6.04 -11.34 -14.02
N LYS A 233 6.29 -11.03 -12.75
CA LYS A 233 7.66 -10.71 -12.29
C LYS A 233 8.59 -11.92 -12.25
N GLU A 234 8.07 -13.12 -12.03
CA GLU A 234 8.83 -14.36 -12.10
C GLU A 234 9.25 -14.65 -13.55
N LEU A 235 8.31 -14.58 -14.50
CA LEU A 235 8.56 -14.79 -15.94
C LEU A 235 9.55 -13.78 -16.55
N MET A 236 9.43 -12.49 -16.19
CA MET A 236 10.35 -11.45 -16.67
C MET A 236 11.79 -11.65 -16.18
N ARG A 237 11.98 -12.41 -15.10
CA ARG A 237 13.31 -12.74 -14.60
C ARG A 237 13.95 -13.92 -15.33
N ASP A 238 13.16 -14.91 -15.71
CA ASP A 238 13.66 -16.04 -16.51
C ASP A 238 14.05 -15.58 -17.94
N ALA A 239 13.34 -14.57 -18.47
CA ALA A 239 13.67 -13.94 -19.76
C ALA A 239 14.95 -13.07 -19.74
N THR A 240 15.42 -12.64 -18.56
CA THR A 240 16.68 -11.88 -18.40
C THR A 240 17.89 -12.78 -18.10
N LEU A 241 17.68 -14.10 -17.97
CA LEU A 241 18.74 -15.09 -17.73
C LEU A 241 19.14 -15.88 -19.00
N VAL A 242 18.67 -15.45 -20.19
CA VAL A 242 18.99 -16.04 -21.52
C VAL A 242 19.69 -15.00 -22.37
#